data_AF-A0A2T9ZN56-F1
#
_entry.id   AF-A0A2T9ZN56-F1
#
_cell.length_a   1.000
_cell.length_b   1.000
_cell.length_c   1.000
_cell.angle_alpha   90.00
_cell.angle_beta   90.00
_cell.angle_gamma   90.00
#
_symmetry.space_group_name_H-M   'P 1'
#
loop_
_entity.id
_entity.type
_entity.pdbx_description
1 polymer ?
#
loop_
_entity_poly.entity_id
_entity_poly.type
_entity_poly.pdbx_seq_one_letter_code
_entity_poly.pdbx_strand_id
1 'polypeptide(L)' 'MENVTFHDHKPRALSLYDAVVSGLSRSDKSIPPKFFYDQRGSELFDRICEQPEYYLPTVE' A
#
# COMPACT_ATOMS: atom_id res chain seq x y z
N MET A 1 10.75 33.38 16.49
CA MET A 1 10.51 32.50 15.32
C MET A 1 10.98 31.13 15.74
N GLU A 2 10.07 30.18 15.96
CA GLU A 2 10.44 28.80 16.28
C GLU A 2 10.96 28.10 15.03
N ASN A 3 12.09 27.39 15.16
CA ASN A 3 12.64 26.58 14.08
C ASN A 3 11.87 25.24 14.03
N VAL A 4 11.03 25.07 13.02
CA VAL A 4 10.41 23.77 12.73
C VAL A 4 11.47 22.87 12.08
N THR A 5 11.72 21.70 12.68
CA THR A 5 12.63 20.69 12.13
C THR A 5 11.81 19.52 11.58
N PHE A 6 12.04 19.18 10.30
CA PHE A 6 11.40 18.04 9.66
C PHE A 6 12.21 16.76 9.95
N HIS A 7 11.56 15.75 10.54
CA HIS A 7 12.16 14.45 10.80
C HIS A 7 11.46 13.37 9.96
N ASP A 8 12.15 12.85 8.94
CA ASP A 8 11.63 11.76 8.10
C ASP A 8 12.04 10.39 8.69
N HIS A 9 11.09 9.71 9.33
CA HIS A 9 11.27 8.37 9.91
C HIS A 9 10.96 7.22 8.91
N LYS A 10 11.19 7.42 7.60
CA LYS A 10 10.90 6.40 6.60
C LYS A 10 11.52 5.04 6.96
N PRO A 11 10.71 3.98 7.08
CA PRO A 11 11.25 2.64 7.26
C PRO A 11 11.98 2.20 5.99
N ARG A 12 12.88 1.22 6.13
CA ARG A 12 13.51 0.59 4.97
C ARG A 12 12.42 0.04 4.03
N ALA A 13 12.49 0.45 2.76
CA ALA A 13 11.54 -0.02 1.76
C ALA A 13 11.62 -1.55 1.61
N LEU A 14 10.46 -2.20 1.58
CA LEU A 14 10.38 -3.63 1.32
C LEU A 14 10.62 -3.88 -0.17
N SER A 15 11.61 -4.69 -0.50
CA SER A 15 11.88 -5.13 -1.88
C SER A 15 10.73 -5.98 -2.40
N LEU A 16 10.25 -5.69 -3.62
CA LEU A 16 9.24 -6.51 -4.30
C LEU A 16 9.75 -7.93 -4.51
N TYR A 17 10.99 -8.08 -4.98
CA TYR A 17 11.59 -9.38 -5.23
C TYR A 17 11.63 -10.25 -3.97
N ASP A 18 12.14 -9.70 -2.86
CA ASP A 18 12.25 -10.46 -1.61
C ASP A 18 10.87 -10.84 -1.06
N ALA A 19 9.89 -9.92 -1.17
CA ALA A 19 8.53 -10.18 -0.75
C ALA A 19 7.86 -11.27 -1.60
N VAL A 20 8.11 -11.30 -2.91
CA VAL A 20 7.57 -12.32 -3.82
C VAL A 20 8.20 -13.68 -3.55
N VAL A 21 9.53 -13.75 -3.47
CA VAL A 21 10.23 -15.01 -3.21
C VAL A 21 9.80 -15.59 -1.85
N SER A 22 9.85 -14.77 -0.79
CA SER A 22 9.48 -15.25 0.56
C SER A 22 7.99 -15.59 0.68
N GLY A 23 7.11 -14.79 0.08
CA GLY A 23 5.67 -14.95 0.17
C GLY A 23 5.15 -16.17 -0.60
N LEU A 24 5.64 -16.37 -1.84
CA LEU A 24 5.17 -17.46 -2.69
C LEU A 24 5.84 -18.81 -2.39
N SER A 25 6.97 -18.82 -1.69
CA SER A 25 7.65 -20.05 -1.24
C SER A 25 6.96 -20.72 -0.05
N ARG A 26 6.00 -20.05 0.61
CA ARG A 26 5.24 -20.59 1.73
C ARG A 26 4.18 -21.60 1.27
N SER A 27 3.76 -22.50 2.18
CA SER A 27 2.57 -23.33 1.99
C SER A 27 1.35 -22.43 1.78
N ASP A 28 1.12 -21.52 2.72
CA ASP A 28 0.12 -20.46 2.65
C ASP A 28 0.74 -19.21 2.02
N LYS A 29 0.45 -19.03 0.73
CA LYS A 29 1.04 -17.98 -0.10
C LYS A 29 0.41 -16.64 0.22
N SER A 30 1.25 -15.62 0.36
CA SER A 30 0.80 -14.25 0.58
C SER A 30 1.75 -13.24 -0.06
N ILE A 31 1.22 -12.07 -0.40
CA ILE A 31 1.98 -10.92 -0.90
C ILE A 31 1.49 -9.68 -0.16
N PRO A 32 2.39 -8.77 0.27
CA PRO A 32 1.98 -7.52 0.89
C PRO A 32 1.11 -6.66 -0.06
N PRO A 33 -0.04 -6.13 0.41
CA PRO A 33 -0.98 -5.40 -0.46
C PRO A 33 -0.42 -4.09 -1.01
N LYS A 34 0.68 -3.57 -0.43
CA LYS A 34 1.37 -2.37 -0.95
C LYS A 34 1.77 -2.50 -2.42
N PHE A 35 2.00 -3.72 -2.90
CA PHE A 35 2.38 -4.00 -4.28
C PHE A 35 1.19 -4.03 -5.24
N PHE A 36 -0.04 -3.88 -4.76
CA PHE A 36 -1.20 -3.68 -5.61
C PHE A 36 -1.25 -2.28 -6.22
N TYR A 37 -0.52 -1.30 -5.68
CA TYR A 37 -0.63 0.10 -6.07
C TYR A 37 0.53 0.55 -6.98
N ASP A 38 0.75 -0.17 -8.08
CA ASP A 38 1.49 0.42 -9.21
C ASP A 38 0.60 1.46 -9.93
N GLN A 39 1.03 1.97 -11.08
CA GLN A 39 0.23 2.95 -11.83
C GLN A 39 -1.18 2.39 -12.13
N ARG A 40 -1.25 1.17 -12.65
CA ARG A 40 -2.51 0.55 -13.06
C ARG A 40 -3.40 0.21 -11.87
N GLY A 41 -2.79 -0.31 -10.81
CA GLY A 41 -3.46 -0.64 -9.58
C GLY A 41 -4.00 0.57 -8.83
N SER A 42 -3.31 1.71 -8.92
CA SER A 42 -3.81 2.99 -8.40
C SER A 42 -5.05 3.45 -9.17
N GLU A 43 -5.03 3.41 -10.52
CA GLU A 43 -6.21 3.72 -11.33
C GLU A 43 -7.39 2.77 -11.06
N LEU A 44 -7.10 1.50 -10.75
CA LEU A 44 -8.13 0.53 -10.35
C LEU A 44 -8.72 0.90 -9.00
N PHE A 45 -7.88 1.27 -8.04
CA PHE A 45 -8.33 1.71 -6.72
C PHE A 45 -9.20 2.97 -6.80
N ASP A 46 -8.84 3.94 -7.62
CA ASP A 46 -9.67 5.13 -7.86
C ASP A 46 -11.07 4.76 -8.35
N ARG A 47 -11.18 3.82 -9.30
CA ARG A 47 -12.48 3.31 -9.77
C ARG A 47 -13.23 2.49 -8.72
N ILE A 48 -12.51 1.77 -7.84
CA ILE A 48 -13.11 1.04 -6.72
C ILE A 48 -13.79 2.02 -5.76
N CYS A 49 -13.15 3.15 -5.47
CA CYS A 49 -13.72 4.19 -4.59
C CYS A 49 -15.03 4.80 -5.11
N GLU A 50 -15.30 4.72 -6.42
CA GLU A 50 -16.53 5.20 -7.04
C GLU A 50 -17.68 4.16 -7.00
N GLN A 51 -17.38 2.90 -6.66
CA GLN A 51 -18.40 1.84 -6.66
C GLN A 51 -19.35 1.96 -5.45
N PRO A 52 -20.67 1.80 -5.64
CA PRO A 52 -21.63 1.90 -4.55
C PRO A 52 -21.43 0.83 -3.46
N GLU A 53 -20.81 -0.30 -3.78
CA GLU A 53 -20.48 -1.37 -2.83
C GLU A 53 -19.29 -1.02 -1.94
N TYR A 54 -18.39 -0.13 -2.38
CA TYR A 54 -17.22 0.29 -1.62
C TYR A 54 -17.58 1.46 -0.70
N TYR A 55 -18.43 1.17 0.28
CA TYR A 55 -18.87 2.17 1.25
C TYR A 55 -17.69 2.55 2.16
N LEU A 56 -17.29 3.82 2.12
CA LEU A 56 -16.42 4.39 3.13
C LEU A 56 -17.30 4.86 4.31
N PRO A 57 -16.99 4.49 5.57
CA PRO A 57 -17.64 5.09 6.73
C PRO A 57 -17.52 6.61 6.63
N THR A 58 -18.59 7.34 6.93
CA THR A 58 -18.68 8.81 6.78
C THR A 58 -17.90 9.57 7.86
N VAL A 59 -16.67 9.16 8.14
CA VAL A 59 -15.86 9.68 9.24
C VAL A 59 -14.54 10.20 8.68
N GLU A 60 -14.43 11.53 8.59
CA GLU A 60 -13.18 12.28 8.64
C GLU A 60 -13.31 13.39 9.70
#